data_AF-A0A2E9N404-F1
#
_entry.id   AF-A0A2E9N404-F1
#
_cell.length_a   1.000
_cell.length_b   1.000
_cell.length_c   1.000
_cell.angle_alpha   90.00
_cell.angle_beta   90.00
_cell.angle_gamma   90.00
#
_symmetry.space_group_name_H-M   'P 1'
#
loop_
_entity.id
_entity.type
_entity.pdbx_description
1 polymer ?
#
loop_
_entity_poly.entity_id
_entity_poly.type
_entity_poly.pdbx_seq_one_letter_code
_entity_poly.pdbx_strand_id
1 'polypeptide(L)' 'MDQWMIWLGRLGALGALVCVILGLIVGFSDDLTWKLGARGWFAGGAVAALLAIVMYLEDAAAARKQ' A
#
# COMPACT_ATOMS: atom_id res chain seq x y z
N MET A 1 5.27 5.54 -22.28
CA MET A 1 4.44 5.24 -21.08
C MET A 1 5.12 5.91 -19.91
N ASP A 2 4.39 6.78 -19.22
CA ASP A 2 4.99 7.74 -18.29
C ASP A 2 5.60 7.03 -17.09
N GLN A 3 6.92 7.17 -16.95
CA GLN A 3 7.73 6.69 -15.84
C GLN A 3 7.13 7.01 -14.46
N TRP A 4 6.27 8.03 -14.40
CA TRP A 4 5.44 8.40 -13.26
C TRP A 4 4.51 7.31 -12.73
N MET A 5 3.85 6.50 -13.57
CA MET A 5 2.93 5.44 -13.10
C MET A 5 3.68 4.34 -12.35
N ILE A 6 4.88 3.99 -12.82
CA ILE A 6 5.75 3.01 -12.15
C ILE A 6 6.22 3.55 -10.80
N TRP A 7 6.59 4.84 -10.72
CA TRP A 7 6.97 5.47 -9.46
C TRP A 7 5.79 5.52 -8.46
N LEU A 8 4.57 5.80 -8.93
CA LEU A 8 3.35 5.74 -8.13
C LEU A 8 3.06 4.32 -7.61
N GLY A 9 3.21 3.30 -8.46
CA GLY A 9 3.07 1.89 -8.05
C GLY A 9 4.07 1.51 -6.94
N ARG A 10 5.33 1.95 -7.06
CA ARG A 10 6.36 1.71 -6.03
C ARG A 10 6.05 2.44 -4.72
N LEU A 11 5.59 3.69 -4.78
CA LEU A 11 5.18 4.44 -3.60
C LEU A 11 3.96 3.80 -2.92
N GLY A 12 3.00 3.29 -3.69
CA GLY A 12 1.86 2.52 -3.16
C GLY A 12 2.30 1.25 -2.43
N ALA A 13 3.25 0.49 -3.02
CA ALA A 13 3.78 -0.72 -2.40
C ALA A 13 4.57 -0.41 -1.12
N LEU A 14 5.36 0.66 -1.10
CA LEU A 14 6.05 1.14 0.11
C LEU A 14 5.06 1.58 1.18
N GLY A 15 4.02 2.33 0.79
CA GLY A 15 2.95 2.76 1.70
C GLY A 15 2.21 1.57 2.33
N ALA A 16 1.94 0.54 1.54
CA ALA A 16 1.34 -0.70 2.02
C ALA A 16 2.23 -1.40 3.06
N LEU A 17 3.53 -1.54 2.78
CA LEU A 17 4.50 -2.13 3.69
C LEU A 17 4.57 -1.38 5.02
N VAL A 18 4.66 -0.05 4.98
CA VAL A 18 4.70 0.79 6.19
C VAL A 18 3.42 0.63 7.01
N CYS A 19 2.25 0.63 6.36
CA CYS A 19 0.98 0.45 7.03
C CYS A 19 0.85 -0.93 7.70
N VAL A 20 1.36 -1.99 7.07
CA VAL A 20 1.39 -3.34 7.66
C VAL A 20 2.31 -3.40 8.88
N ILE A 21 3.51 -2.80 8.80
CA ILE A 21 4.46 -2.74 9.91
C ILE A 21 3.85 -1.98 11.10
N LEU A 22 3.22 -0.84 10.84
CA LEU A 22 2.52 -0.06 11.87
C LEU A 22 1.34 -0.83 12.46
N GLY A 23 0.57 -1.55 11.64
CA GLY A 23 -0.51 -2.42 12.11
C GLY A 23 -0.03 -3.54 13.03
N LEU A 24 1.12 -4.14 12.74
CA LEU A 24 1.75 -5.14 13.61
C LEU A 24 2.21 -4.52 14.93
N ILE A 25 2.93 -3.40 14.89
CA ILE A 25 3.41 -2.71 16.11
C ILE A 25 2.24 -2.34 17.02
N VAL A 26 1.17 -1.78 16.45
CA VAL A 26 -0.04 -1.42 17.20
C VAL A 26 -0.78 -2.65 17.73
N GLY A 27 -0.80 -3.75 16.98
CA GLY A 27 -1.42 -5.00 17.44
C GLY A 27 -0.68 -5.67 18.60
N PHE A 28 0.62 -5.44 18.76
CA PHE A 28 1.41 -5.94 19.90
C PHE A 28 1.46 -4.95 21.07
N SER A 29 1.14 -3.68 20.83
CA SER A 29 1.22 -2.62 21.83
C SER A 29 -0.18 -2.29 22.36
N ASP A 30 -0.77 -3.18 23.17
CA ASP A 30 -2.10 -2.99 23.76
C ASP A 30 -2.15 -1.79 24.73
N ASP A 31 -1.01 -1.38 25.30
CA ASP A 31 -0.91 -0.26 26.25
C ASP A 31 -0.97 1.13 25.58
N LEU A 32 -0.75 1.24 24.27
CA LEU A 32 -0.80 2.52 23.55
C LEU A 32 -2.08 2.60 22.71
N THR A 33 -3.01 3.46 23.11
CA THR A 33 -4.24 3.73 22.34
C THR A 33 -3.93 4.48 21.05
N TRP A 34 -3.54 3.76 20.00
CA TRP A 34 -3.34 4.34 18.68
C TRP A 34 -4.68 4.64 18.02
N LYS A 35 -4.80 5.84 17.45
CA LYS A 35 -6.04 6.44 16.94
C LYS A 35 -6.77 5.59 15.88
N LEU A 36 -6.04 4.80 15.09
CA LEU A 36 -6.60 3.89 14.09
C LEU A 36 -6.75 2.44 14.59
N GLY A 37 -6.09 2.06 15.68
CA GLY A 37 -5.91 0.67 16.11
C GLY A 37 -5.23 -0.20 15.04
N ALA A 38 -4.98 -1.47 15.36
CA ALA A 38 -4.34 -2.39 14.40
C ALA A 38 -5.17 -2.52 13.10
N ARG A 39 -6.51 -2.62 13.24
CA ARG A 39 -7.44 -2.76 12.12
C ARG A 39 -7.37 -1.61 11.12
N GLY A 40 -7.27 -0.37 11.58
CA GLY A 40 -7.21 0.80 10.70
C GLY A 40 -5.91 0.86 9.90
N TRP A 41 -4.78 0.49 10.51
CA TRP A 41 -3.49 0.40 9.82
C TRP A 41 -3.46 -0.72 8.78
N PHE A 42 -4.03 -1.88 9.08
CA PHE A 42 -4.17 -2.96 8.09
C PHE A 42 -5.09 -2.59 6.93
N ALA A 43 -6.21 -1.90 7.20
CA ALA A 43 -7.11 -1.43 6.15
C ALA A 43 -6.43 -0.40 5.24
N GLY A 44 -5.70 0.56 5.80
CA GLY A 44 -4.90 1.52 5.04
C GLY A 44 -3.82 0.84 4.18
N GLY A 45 -3.15 -0.17 4.73
CA GLY A 45 -2.17 -0.97 3.99
C GLY A 45 -2.78 -1.77 2.84
N ALA A 46 -3.95 -2.37 3.05
CA ALA A 46 -4.67 -3.10 2.00
C ALA A 46 -5.09 -2.17 0.85
N VAL A 47 -5.57 -0.96 1.14
CA VAL A 47 -5.93 0.03 0.12
C VAL A 47 -4.68 0.49 -0.66
N ALA A 48 -3.57 0.76 0.02
CA ALA A 48 -2.32 1.13 -0.63
C ALA A 48 -1.77 0.00 -1.52
N ALA A 49 -1.90 -1.26 -1.08
CA ALA A 49 -1.50 -2.44 -1.86
C ALA A 49 -2.37 -2.60 -3.11
N LEU A 50 -3.69 -2.47 -2.99
CA LEU A 50 -4.61 -2.50 -4.12
C LEU A 50 -4.28 -1.40 -5.15
N LEU A 51 -4.01 -0.18 -4.68
CA LEU A 51 -3.59 0.93 -5.53
C LEU A 51 -2.29 0.61 -6.29
N ALA A 52 -1.29 0.05 -5.61
CA ALA A 52 -0.05 -0.38 -6.23
C ALA A 52 -0.27 -1.45 -7.31
N ILE A 53 -1.11 -2.46 -7.02
CA ILE A 53 -1.44 -3.54 -7.95
C ILE A 53 -2.13 -2.98 -9.20
N VAL A 54 -3.11 -2.08 -9.04
CA VAL A 54 -3.83 -1.47 -10.17
C VAL A 54 -2.87 -0.68 -11.05
N MET A 55 -2.00 0.16 -10.45
CA MET A 55 -1.01 0.93 -11.19
C MET A 55 -0.06 0.03 -12.02
N TYR A 56 0.40 -1.09 -11.42
CA TYR A 56 1.23 -2.07 -12.14
C TYR A 56 0.47 -2.84 -13.23
N LEU A 57 -0.82 -3.14 -13.02
CA LEU A 57 -1.66 -3.79 -14.02
C LEU A 57 -1.96 -2.88 -15.21
N GLU A 58 -2.18 -1.59 -14.98
CA GLU A 58 -2.33 -0.61 -16.06
C GLU A 58 -1.05 -0.50 -16.90
N ASP A 59 0.12 -0.46 -16.26
CA ASP A 59 1.41 -0.48 -16.96
C ASP A 59 1.59 -1.75 -17.80
N ALA A 60 1.28 -2.93 -17.22
CA ALA A 60 1.36 -4.21 -17.93
C ALA A 60 0.36 -4.31 -19.11
N ALA A 61 -0.87 -3.80 -18.94
CA ALA A 61 -1.89 -3.79 -19.99
C ALA A 61 -1.52 -2.83 -21.12
N ALA A 62 -0.88 -1.72 -20.78
CA ALA A 62 -0.39 -0.74 -21.73
C ALA A 62 0.79 -1.32 -22.53
N ALA A 63 1.78 -1.92 -21.87
CA ALA A 63 2.92 -2.59 -22.53
C ALA A 63 2.49 -3.71 -23.50
N ARG A 64 1.35 -4.36 -23.25
CA ARG A 64 0.81 -5.42 -24.11
C ARG A 64 0.09 -4.93 -25.37
N LYS A 65 -0.21 -3.63 -25.46
CA LYS A 65 -0.85 -2.99 -26.64
C LYS A 65 0.16 -2.39 -27.63
N GLN A 66 1.44 -2.38 -27.30
CA GLN A 66 2.54 -1.98 -28.19
C GLN A 66 3.06 -3.18 -28.99
#